data_AF-A0AAW7AL29-F1
#
_entry.id   AF-A0AAW7AL29-F1
#
_cell.length_a   1.000
_cell.length_b   1.000
_cell.length_c   1.000
_cell.angle_alpha   90.00
_cell.angle_beta   90.00
_cell.angle_gamma   90.00
#
_symmetry.space_group_name_H-M   'P 1'
#
loop_
_entity.id
_entity.type
_entity.pdbx_description
1 polymer ?
#
loop_
_entity_poly.entity_id
_entity_poly.type
_entity_poly.pdbx_seq_one_letter_code
_entity_poly.pdbx_strand_id
1 'polypeptide(L)'
;MGLEEKYKINKNIAYKLLEYNFFDASINRFYYSCFQKLLNYAEQRFEYKDAGEGSSHNNLIKFIDVEINKSMMHDNKKNLIKAKGITGNFKKLKQMRVIADYKSESISEKDIPHVKRLVHGFDEKFGVVKNNM
;
A
#
# COMPACT_ATOMS: atom_id res chain seq x y z
N MET A 1 5.75 -7.52 -17.98
CA MET A 1 5.35 -7.85 -16.59
C MET A 1 4.30 -6.83 -16.11
N GLY A 2 3.07 -7.29 -15.88
CA GLY A 2 1.96 -6.43 -15.43
C GLY A 2 2.08 -6.01 -13.95
N LEU A 3 1.30 -5.02 -13.52
CA LEU A 3 1.30 -4.57 -12.12
C LEU A 3 0.88 -5.67 -11.14
N GLU A 4 -0.03 -6.56 -11.56
CA GLU A 4 -0.45 -7.70 -10.75
C GLU A 4 0.72 -8.62 -10.37
N GLU A 5 1.55 -8.95 -11.36
CA GLU A 5 2.71 -9.81 -11.16
C GLU A 5 3.80 -9.08 -10.35
N LYS A 6 4.02 -7.80 -10.66
CA LYS A 6 5.01 -6.97 -9.95
C LYS A 6 4.72 -6.87 -8.45
N TYR A 7 3.47 -6.70 -8.02
CA TYR A 7 3.20 -6.60 -6.58
C TYR A 7 3.47 -7.92 -5.85
N LYS A 8 3.13 -9.06 -6.46
CA LYS A 8 3.38 -10.40 -5.90
C LYS A 8 4.88 -10.65 -5.75
N ILE A 9 5.64 -10.34 -6.80
CA ILE A 9 7.11 -10.46 -6.80
C ILE A 9 7.73 -9.55 -5.72
N ASN A 10 7.31 -8.28 -5.64
CA ASN A 10 7.82 -7.37 -4.62
C ASN A 10 7.56 -7.88 -3.20
N LYS A 11 6.37 -8.42 -2.93
CA LYS A 11 6.06 -9.01 -1.62
C LYS A 11 6.96 -10.20 -1.30
N ASN A 12 7.17 -11.10 -2.26
CA ASN A 12 8.03 -12.26 -2.08
C ASN A 12 9.50 -11.86 -1.86
N ILE A 13 10.01 -10.90 -2.64
CA ILE A 13 11.36 -10.36 -2.46
C ILE A 13 11.49 -9.72 -1.08
N ALA A 14 10.49 -8.98 -0.61
CA ALA A 14 10.52 -8.35 0.72
C ALA A 14 10.75 -9.39 1.82
N TYR A 15 10.04 -10.52 1.79
CA TYR A 15 10.25 -11.59 2.77
C TYR A 15 11.63 -12.24 2.65
N LYS A 16 12.11 -12.51 1.44
CA LYS A 16 13.48 -13.03 1.25
C LYS A 16 14.53 -12.07 1.82
N LEU A 17 14.39 -10.76 1.61
CA LEU A 17 15.31 -9.77 2.14
C LEU A 17 15.34 -9.75 3.68
N LEU A 18 14.20 -10.03 4.33
CA LEU A 18 14.16 -10.17 5.78
C LEU A 18 15.01 -11.36 6.27
N GLU A 19 15.02 -12.48 5.54
CA GLU A 19 15.83 -13.66 5.89
C GLU A 19 17.33 -13.36 5.86
N TYR A 20 17.75 -12.39 5.05
CA TYR A 20 19.14 -11.91 4.95
C TYR A 20 19.42 -10.65 5.78
N ASN A 21 18.50 -10.24 6.66
CA ASN A 21 18.61 -9.02 7.48
C ASN A 21 18.74 -7.71 6.67
N PHE A 22 18.30 -7.70 5.41
CA PHE A 22 18.25 -6.49 4.58
C PHE A 22 16.96 -5.70 4.84
N PHE A 23 16.87 -5.12 6.04
CA PHE A 23 15.64 -4.50 6.54
C PHE A 23 15.17 -3.29 5.72
N ASP A 24 16.06 -2.36 5.40
CA ASP A 24 15.73 -1.16 4.59
C ASP A 24 15.16 -1.56 3.22
N ALA A 25 15.86 -2.47 2.53
CA ALA A 25 15.44 -2.98 1.24
C ALA A 25 14.10 -3.74 1.33
N SER A 26 13.86 -4.48 2.42
CA SER A 26 12.60 -5.20 2.64
C SER A 26 11.41 -4.24 2.76
N ILE A 27 11.56 -3.11 3.47
CA ILE A 27 10.50 -2.10 3.61
C ILE A 27 10.20 -1.45 2.27
N ASN A 28 11.24 -1.10 1.52
CA ASN A 28 11.08 -0.56 0.18
C ASN A 28 10.23 -1.50 -0.69
N ARG A 29 10.52 -2.81 -0.66
CA ARG A 29 9.77 -3.83 -1.41
C ARG A 29 8.34 -4.02 -0.90
N PHE A 30 8.10 -4.02 0.41
CA PHE A 30 6.72 -4.03 0.96
C PHE A 30 5.91 -2.82 0.50
N TYR A 31 6.50 -1.62 0.55
CA TYR A 31 5.85 -0.40 0.09
C TYR A 31 5.44 -0.48 -1.38
N TYR A 32 6.36 -0.89 -2.27
CA TYR A 32 6.05 -1.00 -3.70
C TYR A 32 5.04 -2.11 -4.01
N SER A 33 5.07 -3.22 -3.26
CA SER A 33 4.00 -4.23 -3.33
C SER A 33 2.63 -3.60 -3.05
N CYS A 34 2.48 -2.89 -1.93
CA CYS A 34 1.21 -2.23 -1.59
C CYS A 34 0.79 -1.19 -2.64
N PHE A 35 1.73 -0.36 -3.11
CA PHE A 35 1.46 0.66 -4.12
C PHE A 35 0.97 0.05 -5.44
N GLN A 36 1.70 -0.93 -5.98
CA GLN A 36 1.37 -1.56 -7.25
C GLN A 36 0.08 -2.35 -7.18
N LYS A 37 -0.22 -2.96 -6.02
CA LYS A 37 -1.49 -3.66 -5.78
C LYS A 37 -2.68 -2.69 -5.84
N LEU A 38 -2.57 -1.53 -5.20
CA LEU A 38 -3.59 -0.48 -5.28
C LEU A 38 -3.70 0.12 -6.68
N LEU A 39 -2.56 0.41 -7.32
CA LEU A 39 -2.53 0.99 -8.67
C LEU A 39 -3.20 0.05 -9.67
N ASN A 40 -2.86 -1.24 -9.64
CA ASN A 40 -3.48 -2.26 -10.48
C ASN A 40 -5.00 -2.27 -10.32
N TYR A 41 -5.48 -2.23 -9.07
CA TYR A 41 -6.92 -2.19 -8.81
C TYR A 41 -7.56 -0.90 -9.33
N ALA A 42 -6.92 0.26 -9.11
CA ALA A 42 -7.43 1.54 -9.57
C ALA A 42 -7.53 1.61 -11.10
N GLU A 43 -6.50 1.14 -11.80
CA GLU A 43 -6.46 1.07 -13.27
C GLU A 43 -7.52 0.12 -13.82
N GLN A 44 -7.68 -1.06 -13.21
CA GLN A 44 -8.63 -2.08 -13.68
C GLN A 44 -10.10 -1.75 -13.36
N ARG A 45 -10.36 -1.16 -12.19
CA ARG A 45 -11.74 -0.95 -11.70
C ARG A 45 -12.31 0.40 -12.10
N PHE A 46 -11.47 1.43 -12.16
CA PHE A 46 -11.90 2.82 -12.34
C PHE A 46 -11.20 3.53 -13.49
N GLU A 47 -10.43 2.80 -14.31
CA GLU A 47 -9.65 3.38 -15.42
C GLU A 47 -8.72 4.51 -14.98
N TYR A 48 -8.25 4.44 -13.73
CA TYR A 48 -7.41 5.48 -13.13
C TYR A 48 -6.16 5.72 -13.98
N LYS A 49 -5.84 7.00 -14.22
CA LYS A 49 -4.58 7.45 -14.80
C LYS A 49 -4.06 8.62 -13.99
N ASP A 50 -2.78 8.58 -13.63
CA ASP A 50 -2.15 9.71 -12.96
C ASP A 50 -1.96 10.86 -13.96
N ALA A 51 -2.33 12.08 -13.54
CA ALA A 51 -2.23 13.27 -14.38
C ALA A 51 -0.79 13.79 -14.51
N GLY A 52 0.18 13.20 -13.81
CA GLY A 52 1.58 13.63 -13.80
C GLY A 52 1.87 14.85 -12.92
N GLU A 53 0.85 15.42 -12.28
CA GLU A 53 1.00 16.57 -11.38
C GLU A 53 1.35 16.11 -9.96
N GLY A 54 2.54 16.49 -9.47
CA GLY A 54 2.96 16.21 -8.11
C GLY A 54 3.36 14.74 -7.85
N SER A 55 3.02 14.20 -6.68
CA SER A 55 3.41 12.84 -6.29
C SER A 55 2.35 11.82 -6.68
N SER A 56 2.62 11.02 -7.71
CA SER A 56 1.73 9.94 -8.19
C SER A 56 1.23 9.01 -7.07
N HIS A 57 2.07 8.69 -6.09
CA HIS A 57 1.67 7.89 -4.92
C HIS A 57 0.65 8.60 -4.00
N ASN A 58 0.78 9.92 -3.84
CA ASN A 58 -0.19 10.72 -3.09
C ASN A 58 -1.48 10.90 -3.89
N ASN A 59 -1.38 11.00 -5.21
CA ASN A 59 -2.55 11.12 -6.08
C ASN A 59 -3.38 9.84 -6.04
N LEU A 60 -2.74 8.68 -6.19
CA LEU A 60 -3.40 7.38 -6.08
C LEU A 60 -4.11 7.21 -4.74
N ILE A 61 -3.46 7.55 -3.62
CA ILE A 61 -4.09 7.36 -2.30
C ILE A 61 -5.26 8.31 -2.06
N LYS A 62 -5.19 9.53 -2.59
CA LYS A 62 -6.32 10.48 -2.56
C LYS A 62 -7.47 9.99 -3.43
N PHE A 63 -7.17 9.51 -4.63
CA PHE A 63 -8.14 8.93 -5.55
C PHE A 63 -8.91 7.78 -4.87
N ILE A 64 -8.20 6.83 -4.25
CA ILE A 64 -8.83 5.71 -3.54
C ILE A 64 -9.69 6.19 -2.36
N ASP A 65 -9.27 7.21 -1.61
CA ASP A 65 -10.11 7.76 -0.54
C ASP A 65 -11.41 8.37 -1.08
N VAL A 66 -11.32 9.09 -2.20
CA VAL A 66 -12.50 9.66 -2.88
C VAL A 66 -13.45 8.56 -3.34
N GLU A 67 -12.94 7.51 -3.98
CA GLU A 67 -13.78 6.39 -4.44
C GLU A 67 -14.41 5.64 -3.25
N ILE A 68 -13.69 5.42 -2.15
CA ILE A 68 -14.28 4.86 -0.93
C ILE A 68 -15.43 5.74 -0.43
N ASN A 69 -15.24 7.07 -0.40
CA ASN A 69 -16.26 8.00 0.05
C ASN A 69 -17.50 7.99 -0.86
N LYS A 70 -17.32 7.90 -2.19
CA LYS A 70 -18.42 7.75 -3.14
C LYS A 70 -19.20 6.46 -2.89
N SER A 71 -18.51 5.32 -2.79
CA SER A 71 -19.17 4.03 -2.55
C SER A 71 -19.92 4.00 -1.22
N MET A 72 -19.42 4.69 -0.19
CA MET A 72 -20.12 4.84 1.10
C MET A 72 -21.47 5.57 1.02
N MET A 73 -21.68 6.39 -0.02
CA MET A 73 -22.96 7.08 -0.23
C MET A 73 -24.02 6.17 -0.85
N HIS A 74 -23.61 5.09 -1.52
CA HIS A 74 -24.49 4.23 -2.30
C HIS A 74 -24.78 2.88 -1.64
N ASP A 75 -23.84 2.27 -0.90
CA ASP A 75 -24.11 1.02 -0.19
C ASP A 75 -23.07 0.65 0.90
N ASN A 76 -23.46 -0.25 1.82
CA ASN A 76 -22.59 -0.99 2.75
C ASN A 76 -21.57 -0.18 3.60
N LYS A 77 -22.02 0.97 4.12
CA LYS A 77 -21.24 1.96 4.89
C LYS A 77 -20.31 1.37 5.97
N LYS A 78 -20.74 0.35 6.72
CA LYS A 78 -19.98 -0.21 7.86
C LYS A 78 -18.66 -0.86 7.44
N ASN A 79 -18.64 -1.56 6.31
CA ASN A 79 -17.42 -2.20 5.80
C ASN A 79 -16.46 -1.16 5.25
N LEU A 80 -16.97 -0.20 4.49
CA LEU A 80 -16.17 0.86 3.88
C LEU A 80 -15.56 1.84 4.90
N ILE A 81 -16.22 2.07 6.05
CA ILE A 81 -15.61 2.80 7.18
C ILE A 81 -14.31 2.10 7.62
N LYS A 82 -14.30 0.77 7.75
CA LYS A 82 -13.08 0.02 8.09
C LYS A 82 -12.03 0.15 6.98
N ALA A 83 -12.48 0.17 5.72
CA ALA A 83 -11.61 0.31 4.55
C ALA A 83 -10.87 1.65 4.51
N LYS A 84 -11.43 2.75 5.03
CA LYS A 84 -10.74 4.06 5.07
C LYS A 84 -9.37 4.02 5.74
N GLY A 85 -9.14 3.08 6.67
CA GLY A 85 -7.84 2.87 7.28
C GLY A 85 -6.73 2.43 6.32
N ILE A 86 -7.05 2.03 5.08
CA ILE A 86 -6.08 1.63 4.07
C ILE A 86 -5.11 2.78 3.76
N THR A 87 -5.62 4.01 3.74
CA THR A 87 -4.84 5.23 3.50
C THR A 87 -3.85 5.48 4.64
N GLY A 88 -4.27 5.24 5.88
CA GLY A 88 -3.42 5.35 7.06
C GLY A 88 -2.26 4.34 7.03
N ASN A 89 -2.56 3.07 6.74
CA ASN A 89 -1.53 2.03 6.62
C ASN A 89 -0.54 2.32 5.48
N PHE A 90 -1.06 2.75 4.32
CA PHE A 90 -0.22 3.12 3.18
C PHE A 90 0.70 4.31 3.49
N LYS A 91 0.17 5.37 4.12
CA LYS A 91 0.95 6.55 4.53
C LYS A 91 2.06 6.18 5.52
N LYS A 92 1.77 5.33 6.51
CA LYS A 92 2.77 4.84 7.46
C LYS A 92 3.84 3.99 6.77
N LEU A 93 3.47 3.10 5.85
CA LEU A 93 4.44 2.35 5.04
C LEU A 93 5.32 3.28 4.18
N LYS A 94 4.74 4.34 3.60
CA LYS A 94 5.50 5.36 2.87
C LYS A 94 6.52 6.06 3.78
N GLN A 95 6.12 6.43 5.00
CA GLN A 95 7.03 7.05 5.97
C GLN A 95 8.19 6.11 6.33
N MET A 96 7.90 4.83 6.61
CA MET A 96 8.93 3.82 6.86
C MET A 96 9.88 3.67 5.66
N ARG A 97 9.35 3.71 4.44
CA ARG A 97 10.16 3.66 3.21
C ARG A 97 11.06 4.87 3.06
N VAL A 98 10.57 6.08 3.35
CA VAL A 98 11.40 7.30 3.33
C VAL A 98 12.52 7.22 4.38
N ILE A 99 12.24 6.63 5.55
CA ILE A 99 13.27 6.39 6.57
C ILE A 99 14.34 5.45 6.01
N ALA A 100 13.93 4.28 5.50
CA ALA A 100 14.81 3.28 4.92
C ALA A 100 15.68 3.79 3.75
N ASP A 101 15.13 4.67 2.90
CA ASP A 101 15.82 5.17 1.71
C ASP A 101 16.79 6.34 2.00
N TYR A 102 16.50 7.17 3.01
CA TYR A 102 17.12 8.50 3.13
C TYR A 102 17.64 8.88 4.51
N LYS A 103 17.25 8.19 5.59
CA LYS A 103 17.76 8.53 6.93
C LYS A 103 19.06 7.80 7.21
N SER A 104 19.92 8.43 8.00
CA SER A 104 21.19 7.88 8.46
C SER A 104 21.01 6.68 9.40
N GLU A 105 19.91 6.64 10.14
CA GLU A 105 19.54 5.52 10.98
C GLU A 105 18.79 4.47 10.14
N SER A 106 19.46 3.33 9.90
CA SER A 106 18.85 2.17 9.25
C SER A 106 17.70 1.61 10.08
N ILE A 107 16.74 1.03 9.38
CA ILE A 107 15.67 0.24 9.99
C ILE A 107 16.31 -0.94 10.70
N SER A 108 15.83 -1.18 11.92
CA SER A 108 16.30 -2.27 12.76
C SER A 108 15.29 -3.40 12.81
N GLU A 109 15.72 -4.57 13.28
CA GLU A 109 14.86 -5.75 13.38
C GLU A 109 13.59 -5.49 14.23
N LYS A 110 13.70 -4.67 15.29
CA LYS A 110 12.56 -4.28 16.14
C LYS A 110 11.44 -3.55 15.39
N ASP A 111 11.73 -2.96 14.23
CA ASP A 111 10.74 -2.24 13.41
C ASP A 111 9.96 -3.21 12.50
N ILE A 112 10.50 -4.39 12.21
CA ILE A 112 9.91 -5.38 11.29
C ILE A 112 8.53 -5.87 11.73
N PRO A 113 8.27 -6.17 13.02
CA PRO A 113 6.92 -6.50 13.48
C PRO A 113 5.90 -5.39 13.18
N HIS A 114 6.29 -4.12 13.31
CA HIS A 114 5.42 -3.00 12.98
C HIS A 114 5.11 -2.94 11.49
N VAL A 115 6.12 -3.08 10.64
CA VAL A 115 5.98 -3.10 9.17
C VAL A 115 5.06 -4.25 8.74
N LYS A 116 5.26 -5.46 9.25
CA LYS A 116 4.41 -6.62 8.96
C LYS A 116 2.94 -6.37 9.33
N ARG A 117 2.69 -5.74 10.49
CA ARG A 117 1.33 -5.34 10.90
C ARG A 117 0.71 -4.31 9.94
N LEU A 118 1.48 -3.34 9.46
CA LEU A 118 1.01 -2.36 8.48
C LEU A 118 0.65 -3.02 7.14
N VAL A 119 1.49 -3.92 6.63
CA VAL A 119 1.25 -4.67 5.38
C VAL A 119 0.02 -5.56 5.52
N HIS A 120 -0.08 -6.31 6.61
CA HIS A 120 -1.24 -7.17 6.87
C HIS A 120 -2.52 -6.35 6.96
N GLY A 121 -2.53 -5.31 7.79
CA GLY A 121 -3.70 -4.44 7.95
C GLY A 121 -4.04 -3.66 6.67
N PHE A 122 -3.09 -3.46 5.75
CA PHE A 122 -3.33 -2.95 4.41
C PHE A 122 -4.05 -4.01 3.56
N ASP A 123 -3.54 -5.24 3.52
CA ASP A 123 -4.10 -6.34 2.74
C ASP A 123 -5.54 -6.67 3.16
N GLU A 124 -5.84 -6.68 4.45
CA GLU A 124 -7.21 -6.87 4.97
C GLU A 124 -8.16 -5.79 4.46
N LYS A 125 -7.77 -4.52 4.58
CA LYS A 125 -8.61 -3.38 4.16
C LYS A 125 -8.73 -3.31 2.65
N PHE A 126 -7.68 -3.67 1.92
CA PHE A 126 -7.74 -3.82 0.48
C PHE A 126 -8.75 -4.90 0.07
N GLY A 127 -8.81 -6.02 0.79
CA GLY A 127 -9.84 -7.05 0.58
C GLY A 127 -11.25 -6.48 0.74
N VAL A 128 -11.46 -5.62 1.74
CA VAL A 128 -12.74 -4.93 1.93
C VAL A 128 -13.04 -3.97 0.78
N VAL A 129 -12.07 -3.14 0.36
CA VAL A 129 -12.20 -2.25 -0.82
C VAL A 129 -12.61 -3.04 -2.05
N LYS A 130 -11.83 -4.07 -2.41
CA LYS A 130 -12.04 -4.89 -3.61
C LYS A 130 -13.42 -5.56 -3.65
N ASN A 131 -13.97 -5.94 -2.49
CA ASN A 131 -15.22 -6.68 -2.41
C ASN A 131 -16.47 -5.79 -2.27
N ASN A 132 -16.30 -4.49 -2.00
CA ASN A 132 -17.42 -3.58 -1.71
C ASN A 132 -17.46 -2.34 -2.63
N MET A 133 -16.53 -2.24 -3.58
CA MET A 133 -16.42 -1.16 -4.57
C MET A 133 -16.19 -1.72 -5.97
#